data_AF-A0A1G1EGM7-F1
#
_entry.id   AF-A0A1G1EGM7-F1
#
_cell.length_a   1.000
_cell.length_b   1.000
_cell.length_c   1.000
_cell.angle_alpha   90.00
_cell.angle_beta   90.00
_cell.angle_gamma   90.00
#
_symmetry.space_group_name_H-M   'P 1'
#
loop_
_entity.id
_entity.type
_entity.pdbx_description
1 polymer ?
#
loop_
_entity_poly.entity_id
_entity_poly.type
_entity_poly.pdbx_seq_one_letter_code
_entity_poly.pdbx_strand_id
1 'polypeptide(L)'
;MRAQKKLRNLVCQRYCFFFKPDRKEDLACEGILFLEKGLEKGLLSWELLSALYYPIPFLQEYPFDSILKTRLCHLCPFLPDGCDFRDQTSLTSAPPCGGYLILQNLIQLGLLDPALLMLIRPTE
;
A
#
# COMPACT_ATOMS: atom_id res chain seq x y z
N MET A 1 -12.89 7.17 -8.36
CA MET A 1 -12.27 7.59 -9.66
C MET A 1 -11.28 8.76 -9.55
N ARG A 2 -11.62 9.94 -9.00
CA ARG A 2 -10.66 11.07 -8.92
C ARG A 2 -9.58 10.86 -7.84
N ALA A 3 -9.96 10.28 -6.69
CA ALA A 3 -9.05 9.98 -5.58
C ALA A 3 -8.03 8.89 -5.96
N GLN A 4 -8.49 7.74 -6.46
CA GLN A 4 -7.63 6.67 -6.96
C GLN A 4 -6.55 7.13 -7.95
N LYS A 5 -6.90 7.96 -8.94
CA LYS A 5 -5.92 8.51 -9.91
C LYS A 5 -4.86 9.37 -9.21
N LYS A 6 -5.27 10.19 -8.23
CA LYS A 6 -4.35 11.01 -7.45
C LYS A 6 -3.45 10.15 -6.56
N LEU A 7 -3.99 9.11 -5.92
CA LEU A 7 -3.21 8.14 -5.15
C LEU A 7 -2.21 7.39 -6.02
N ARG A 8 -2.57 7.00 -7.24
CA ARG A 8 -1.64 6.34 -8.17
C ARG A 8 -0.42 7.21 -8.48
N ASN A 9 -0.62 8.52 -8.64
CA ASN A 9 0.49 9.46 -8.87
C ASN A 9 1.29 9.77 -7.59
N LEU A 10 0.63 9.87 -6.44
CA LEU A 10 1.30 10.17 -5.17
C LEU A 10 2.01 8.95 -4.57
N VAL A 11 1.48 7.75 -4.79
CA VAL A 11 1.94 6.51 -4.17
C VAL A 11 2.62 5.61 -5.19
N CYS A 12 1.90 5.14 -6.21
CA CYS A 12 2.45 4.14 -7.12
C CYS A 12 3.64 4.67 -7.91
N GLN A 13 3.50 5.85 -8.52
CA GLN A 13 4.55 6.45 -9.34
C GLN A 13 5.83 6.77 -8.55
N ARG A 14 5.73 6.99 -7.23
CA ARG A 14 6.86 7.39 -6.38
C ARG A 14 7.49 6.25 -5.60
N TYR A 15 6.70 5.27 -5.18
CA TYR A 15 7.14 4.26 -4.21
C TYR A 15 6.89 2.81 -4.65
N CYS A 16 6.11 2.55 -5.70
CA CYS A 16 5.78 1.18 -6.09
C CYS A 16 6.77 0.66 -7.13
N PHE A 17 7.57 -0.33 -6.76
CA PHE A 17 8.48 -1.05 -7.66
C PHE A 17 7.76 -1.67 -8.87
N PHE A 18 6.49 -2.04 -8.70
CA PHE A 18 5.68 -2.69 -9.74
C PHE A 18 4.94 -1.71 -10.66
N PHE A 19 5.05 -0.39 -10.43
CA PHE A 19 4.32 0.61 -11.22
C PHE A 19 4.78 0.64 -12.68
N LYS A 20 3.82 0.56 -13.60
CA LYS A 20 4.05 0.65 -15.05
C LYS A 20 3.32 1.88 -15.61
N PRO A 21 4.02 2.96 -16.00
CA PRO A 21 3.39 4.22 -16.40
C PRO A 21 2.51 4.07 -17.65
N ASP A 22 2.91 3.20 -18.59
CA ASP A 22 2.24 3.01 -19.87
C ASP A 22 1.15 1.95 -19.84
N ARG A 23 0.94 1.27 -18.70
CA ARG A 23 -0.17 0.33 -18.53
C ARG A 23 -1.33 0.98 -17.80
N LYS A 24 -2.51 0.89 -18.41
CA LYS A 24 -3.77 0.97 -17.66
C LYS A 24 -3.86 -0.30 -16.84
N GLU A 25 -3.82 -0.16 -15.52
CA GLU A 25 -4.13 -1.25 -14.61
C GLU A 25 -5.65 -1.27 -14.42
N ASP A 26 -6.29 -2.35 -14.84
CA ASP A 26 -7.73 -2.55 -14.65
C ASP A 26 -8.07 -2.85 -13.17
N LEU A 27 -7.05 -3.28 -12.40
CA LEU A 27 -7.15 -3.60 -10.97
C LEU A 27 -6.22 -2.70 -10.15
N ALA A 28 -6.69 -2.22 -9.00
CA ALA A 28 -5.84 -1.56 -8.01
C ALA A 28 -5.37 -2.55 -6.95
N CYS A 29 -4.14 -2.40 -6.46
CA CYS A 29 -3.69 -3.20 -5.33
C CYS A 29 -4.43 -2.77 -4.07
N GLU A 30 -4.53 -3.68 -3.10
CA GLU A 30 -5.27 -3.39 -1.87
C GLU A 30 -4.65 -2.24 -1.06
N GLY A 31 -3.35 -2.02 -1.19
CA GLY A 31 -2.68 -0.83 -0.67
C GLY A 31 -3.35 0.47 -1.12
N ILE A 32 -3.72 0.59 -2.39
CA ILE A 32 -4.36 1.79 -2.93
C ILE A 32 -5.82 1.89 -2.50
N LEU A 33 -6.56 0.78 -2.54
CA LEU A 33 -7.95 0.75 -2.13
C LEU A 33 -8.11 1.11 -0.65
N PHE A 34 -7.20 0.61 0.19
CA PHE A 34 -7.17 0.95 1.60
C PHE A 34 -6.94 2.46 1.83
N LEU A 35 -5.96 3.05 1.13
CA LEU A 35 -5.68 4.49 1.22
C LEU A 35 -6.87 5.32 0.73
N GLU A 36 -7.54 4.89 -0.35
CA GLU A 36 -8.74 5.56 -0.86
C GLU A 36 -9.86 5.54 0.19
N LYS A 37 -10.18 4.37 0.77
CA LYS A 37 -11.20 4.27 1.81
C LYS A 37 -10.83 5.00 3.10
N GLY A 38 -9.55 5.03 3.47
CA GLY A 38 -9.06 5.80 4.61
C GLY A 38 -9.29 7.30 4.43
N LEU A 39 -9.06 7.82 3.22
CA LEU A 39 -9.37 9.21 2.87
C LEU A 39 -10.88 9.48 2.89
N GLU A 40 -11.70 8.57 2.33
CA GLU A 40 -13.17 8.70 2.31
C GLU A 40 -13.77 8.72 3.73
N LYS A 41 -13.23 7.89 4.63
CA LYS A 41 -13.66 7.83 6.04
C LYS A 41 -13.07 8.93 6.92
N GLY A 42 -12.23 9.81 6.38
CA GLY A 42 -11.54 10.86 7.15
C GLY A 42 -10.49 10.35 8.13
N LEU A 43 -10.05 9.10 7.99
CA LEU A 43 -8.99 8.48 8.79
C LEU A 43 -7.59 8.85 8.26
N LEU A 44 -7.51 9.28 7.00
CA LEU A 44 -6.33 9.80 6.35
C LEU A 44 -6.67 11.17 5.74
N SER A 45 -5.66 12.00 5.53
CA SER A 45 -5.79 13.27 4.80
C SER A 45 -4.82 13.35 3.64
N TRP A 46 -5.13 14.20 2.66
CA TRP A 46 -4.22 14.43 1.53
C TRP A 46 -2.95 15.13 1.98
N GLU A 47 -3.04 16.01 2.98
CA GLU A 47 -1.91 16.69 3.60
C GLU A 47 -0.96 15.66 4.21
N LEU A 48 -1.47 14.70 4.97
CA LEU A 48 -0.69 13.61 5.57
C LEU A 48 0.04 12.79 4.50
N LEU A 49 -0.68 12.34 3.47
CA LEU A 49 -0.09 11.53 2.40
C LEU A 49 0.92 12.31 1.54
N SER A 50 0.73 13.63 1.39
CA SER A 50 1.64 14.48 0.62
C SER A 50 2.88 14.89 1.42
N ALA A 51 2.79 14.89 2.75
CA ALA A 51 3.91 15.19 3.65
C ALA A 51 4.87 14.01 3.83
N LEU A 52 4.50 12.81 3.38
CA LEU A 52 5.40 11.66 3.36
C LEU A 52 6.60 11.95 2.45
N TYR A 53 7.77 12.07 3.07
CA TYR A 53 9.01 12.42 2.38
C TYR A 53 9.63 11.18 1.71
N TYR A 54 10.30 11.39 0.57
CA TYR A 54 11.17 10.39 -0.04
C TYR A 54 12.61 10.64 0.44
N PRO A 55 13.39 9.61 0.82
CA PRO A 55 13.11 8.19 0.64
C PRO A 55 12.34 7.55 1.81
N ILE A 56 11.38 6.67 1.48
CA ILE A 56 10.90 5.67 2.43
C ILE A 56 11.89 4.51 2.36
N PRO A 57 12.62 4.19 3.44
CA PRO A 57 13.63 3.15 3.40
C PRO A 57 12.97 1.79 3.18
N PHE A 58 13.54 0.98 2.29
CA PHE A 58 13.26 -0.46 2.30
C PHE A 58 13.92 -1.04 3.54
N LEU A 59 13.14 -1.76 4.31
CA LEU A 59 13.62 -2.39 5.53
C LEU A 59 14.00 -3.85 5.23
N GLN A 60 15.02 -4.33 5.94
CA GLN A 60 15.33 -5.75 5.96
C GLN A 60 14.17 -6.56 6.57
N GLU A 61 13.47 -5.97 7.53
CA GLU A 61 12.28 -6.53 8.16
C GLU A 61 11.20 -5.45 8.29
N TYR A 62 9.93 -5.84 8.14
CA TYR A 62 8.78 -4.95 8.29
C TYR A 62 8.04 -5.26 9.61
N PRO A 63 8.19 -4.44 10.67
CA PRO A 63 7.60 -4.71 11.99
C PRO A 63 6.09 -4.98 12.00
N PHE A 64 5.35 -4.45 11.02
CA PHE A 64 3.89 -4.61 10.93
C PHE A 64 3.49 -5.59 9.81
N ASP A 65 4.41 -6.46 9.36
CA ASP A 65 4.15 -7.37 8.25
C ASP A 65 3.01 -8.35 8.53
N SER A 66 2.87 -8.84 9.75
CA SER A 66 1.82 -9.81 10.12
C SER A 66 0.41 -9.23 9.93
N ILE A 67 0.19 -7.99 10.40
CA ILE A 67 -1.11 -7.32 10.27
C ILE A 67 -1.35 -6.87 8.82
N LEU A 68 -0.33 -6.30 8.15
CA LEU A 68 -0.46 -5.87 6.76
C LEU A 68 -0.65 -7.05 5.81
N LYS A 69 0.01 -8.18 6.05
CA LYS A 69 -0.23 -9.42 5.28
C LYS A 69 -1.69 -9.84 5.39
N THR A 70 -2.21 -9.89 6.60
CA THR A 70 -3.57 -10.37 6.90
C THR A 70 -4.65 -9.42 6.38
N ARG A 71 -4.42 -8.11 6.48
CA ARG A 71 -5.43 -7.08 6.15
C ARG A 71 -5.30 -6.53 4.73
N LEU A 72 -4.14 -6.65 4.12
CA LEU A 72 -3.84 -6.10 2.80
C LEU A 72 -3.53 -7.20 1.79
N CYS A 73 -2.48 -7.98 2.03
CA CYS A 73 -1.96 -8.90 1.02
C CYS A 73 -2.92 -10.04 0.73
N HIS A 74 -3.57 -10.63 1.75
CA HIS A 74 -4.54 -11.72 1.55
C HIS A 74 -5.77 -11.32 0.73
N LEU A 75 -6.11 -10.03 0.70
CA LEU A 75 -7.22 -9.51 -0.11
C LEU A 75 -6.74 -9.02 -1.49
N CYS A 76 -5.42 -8.96 -1.70
CA CYS A 76 -4.85 -8.34 -2.89
C CYS A 76 -5.14 -9.16 -4.14
N PRO A 77 -5.76 -8.56 -5.18
CA PRO A 77 -6.04 -9.30 -6.42
C PRO A 77 -4.76 -9.75 -7.13
N PHE A 78 -3.61 -9.15 -6.81
CA PHE A 78 -2.31 -9.54 -7.35
C PHE A 78 -1.65 -10.70 -6.58
N LEU A 79 -2.19 -11.14 -5.43
CA LEU A 79 -1.60 -12.26 -4.69
C LEU A 79 -1.77 -13.60 -5.41
N PRO A 80 -2.97 -13.98 -5.93
CA PRO A 80 -3.15 -15.24 -6.64
C PRO A 80 -2.34 -15.37 -7.93
N ASP A 81 -2.15 -14.26 -8.64
CA ASP A 81 -1.44 -14.21 -9.94
C ASP A 81 0.09 -14.12 -9.79
N GLY A 82 0.61 -14.16 -8.56
CA GLY A 82 2.02 -14.03 -8.25
C GLY A 82 2.37 -12.62 -7.78
N CYS A 83 2.70 -12.52 -6.49
CA CYS A 83 3.26 -11.31 -5.89
C CYS A 83 4.72 -11.56 -5.54
N ASP A 84 5.66 -11.00 -6.30
CA ASP A 84 7.10 -11.22 -6.10
C ASP A 84 7.59 -10.88 -4.68
N PHE A 85 6.90 -9.95 -3.99
CA PHE A 85 7.21 -9.64 -2.59
C PHE A 85 6.81 -10.77 -1.62
N ARG A 86 5.73 -11.49 -1.91
CA ARG A 86 5.20 -12.57 -1.05
C ARG A 86 5.60 -13.97 -1.49
N ASP A 87 6.12 -14.10 -2.70
CA ASP A 87 6.60 -15.35 -3.25
C ASP A 87 7.95 -15.72 -2.62
N GLN A 88 7.95 -16.74 -1.78
CA GLN A 88 9.16 -17.29 -1.14
C GLN A 88 10.08 -18.02 -2.12
N THR A 89 9.57 -18.35 -3.31
CA THR A 89 10.34 -19.00 -4.38
C THR A 89 10.95 -17.99 -5.35
N SER A 90 10.59 -16.70 -5.22
CA SER A 90 11.16 -15.64 -6.04
C SER A 90 12.65 -15.51 -5.77
N LEU A 91 13.46 -15.61 -6.83
CA LEU A 91 14.92 -15.42 -6.78
C LEU A 91 15.30 -13.95 -6.52
N THR A 92 14.33 -13.05 -6.62
CA THR A 92 14.50 -11.62 -6.40
C THR A 92 13.83 -11.22 -5.10
N SER A 93 14.56 -10.61 -4.18
CA SER A 93 14.00 -9.94 -2.99
C SER A 93 13.25 -8.67 -3.40
N ALA A 94 12.11 -8.83 -4.09
CA ALA A 94 11.32 -7.72 -4.55
C ALA A 94 10.74 -6.96 -3.34
N PRO A 95 10.81 -5.62 -3.32
CA PRO A 95 10.22 -4.86 -2.24
C PRO A 95 8.69 -4.94 -2.29
N PRO A 96 7.99 -4.62 -1.19
CA PRO A 96 6.54 -4.53 -1.19
C PRO A 96 6.02 -3.44 -2.13
N CYS A 97 4.73 -3.51 -2.44
CA CYS A 97 4.07 -2.48 -3.25
C CYS A 97 4.03 -1.12 -2.54
N GLY A 98 3.86 -0.04 -3.31
CA GLY A 98 3.88 1.32 -2.77
C GLY A 98 2.83 1.56 -1.67
N GLY A 99 1.61 1.02 -1.83
CA GLY A 99 0.58 1.17 -0.81
C GLY A 99 0.92 0.47 0.51
N TYR A 100 1.56 -0.71 0.44
CA TYR A 100 2.08 -1.39 1.63
C TYR A 100 3.14 -0.53 2.33
N LEU A 101 4.11 0.02 1.58
CA LEU A 101 5.19 0.84 2.13
C LEU A 101 4.66 2.08 2.85
N ILE A 102 3.67 2.74 2.25
CA ILE A 102 3.03 3.92 2.85
C ILE A 102 2.35 3.55 4.16
N LEU A 103 1.57 2.47 4.19
CA LEU A 103 0.88 2.03 5.40
C LEU A 103 1.85 1.62 6.51
N GLN A 104 2.86 0.81 6.17
CA GLN A 104 3.94 0.45 7.09
C GLN A 104 4.60 1.69 7.69
N ASN A 105 4.94 2.68 6.87
CA ASN A 105 5.62 3.89 7.33
C ASN A 105 4.71 4.78 8.20
N LEU A 106 3.44 4.96 7.82
CA LEU A 106 2.47 5.70 8.62
C LEU A 106 2.28 5.07 10.01
N ILE A 107 2.22 3.75 10.07
CA ILE A 107 2.11 3.01 11.34
C ILE A 107 3.40 3.19 12.16
N GLN A 108 4.56 3.04 11.53
CA GLN A 108 5.85 3.19 12.19
C GLN A 108 6.08 4.60 12.75
N LEU A 109 5.56 5.63 12.09
CA LEU A 109 5.63 7.02 12.54
C LEU A 109 4.54 7.37 13.58
N GLY A 110 3.65 6.44 13.93
CA GLY A 110 2.52 6.70 14.83
C GLY A 110 1.44 7.61 14.22
N LEU A 111 1.44 7.79 12.90
CA LEU A 111 0.49 8.63 12.16
C LEU A 111 -0.75 7.85 11.72
N LEU A 112 -0.70 6.52 11.81
CA LEU A 112 -1.83 5.62 11.62
C LEU A 112 -1.80 4.54 12.70
N ASP A 113 -2.84 4.45 13.51
CA ASP A 113 -2.98 3.35 14.45
C ASP A 113 -3.26 2.04 13.69
N PRO A 114 -2.46 0.97 13.86
CA PRO A 114 -2.70 -0.31 13.21
C PRO A 114 -4.10 -0.89 13.50
N ALA A 115 -4.74 -0.54 14.62
CA ALA A 115 -6.11 -0.95 14.91
C ALA A 115 -7.13 -0.37 13.91
N LEU A 116 -6.85 0.79 13.30
CA LEU A 116 -7.70 1.38 12.26
C LEU A 116 -7.70 0.56 10.97
N LEU A 117 -6.69 -0.30 10.76
CA LEU A 117 -6.71 -1.31 9.69
C LEU A 117 -7.87 -2.29 9.81
N MET A 118 -8.46 -2.44 11.01
CA MET A 118 -9.63 -3.28 11.23
C MET A 118 -10.95 -2.58 10.87
N LEU A 119 -10.96 -1.25 10.80
CA LEU A 119 -12.15 -0.44 10.53
C LEU A 119 -12.32 -0.11 9.04
N ILE A 120 -11.24 -0.19 8.27
CA ILE A 120 -11.24 0.03 6.83
C ILE A 120 -11.33 -1.36 6.17
N ARG A 121 -12.53 -1.72 5.68
CA ARG A 121 -12.72 -2.89 4.82
C ARG A 121 -12.61 -2.46 3.36
N PRO A 122 -11.59 -2.89 2.60
CA PRO A 122 -11.42 -2.52 1.20
C PRO A 122 -12.50 -3.07 0.26
N THR A 123 -13.22 -4.11 0.68
CA THR A 123 -14.26 -4.78 -0.09
C THR A 123 -15.56 -4.85 0.71
N GLU A 124 -16.34 -3.78 0.63
CA GLU A 124 -17.79 -3.74 0.84
C GLU A 124 -18.36 -2.97 -0.34
#